data_AF-A0A822XEY9-F1
#
_entry.id   AF-A0A822XEY9-F1
#
_cell.length_a   1.000
_cell.length_b   1.000
_cell.length_c   1.000
_cell.angle_alpha   90.00
_cell.angle_beta   90.00
_cell.angle_gamma   90.00
#
_symmetry.space_group_name_H-M   'P 1'
#
loop_
_entity.id
_entity.type
_entity.pdbx_description
1 polymer ?
#
loop_
_entity_poly.entity_id
_entity_poly.type
_entity_poly.pdbx_seq_one_letter_code
_entity_poly.pdbx_strand_id
1 'polypeptide(L)'
;MTHVLVRNTNPTSTSAGQEVRKAVTVVETPPMKILGVRGYVMDPYGLRTSGEVWCEPDDLPNGITPRLANSTRGERDASEGRKPAKRAGRIPKRTSGFNQAAYDALLASELIEVRIIAATQPQLVSGTSSKTAEIMELNLVGGTTSEKLEWARERLGSEITIDDVWEDGQEIDVIGITKGKGFQGSVKRW
;
A
#
# COMPACT_ATOMS: atom_id res chain seq x y z
N MET A 1 -13.86 17.16 7.77
CA MET A 1 -14.46 16.77 9.06
C MET A 1 -15.88 17.29 9.09
N THR A 2 -16.84 16.44 9.43
CA THR A 2 -18.25 16.79 9.51
C THR A 2 -18.84 16.22 10.80
N HIS A 3 -20.15 16.33 10.98
CA HIS A 3 -20.88 15.66 12.05
C HIS A 3 -22.03 14.86 11.46
N VAL A 4 -22.40 13.79 12.15
CA VAL A 4 -23.55 12.95 11.83
C VAL A 4 -24.48 12.86 13.03
N LEU A 5 -25.77 12.74 12.75
CA LEU A 5 -26.77 12.40 13.74
C LEU A 5 -26.92 10.89 13.77
N VAL A 6 -26.59 10.27 14.90
CA VAL A 6 -26.67 8.82 15.08
C VAL A 6 -27.57 8.53 16.26
N ARG A 7 -28.50 7.58 16.11
CA ARG A 7 -29.35 7.12 17.20
C ARG A 7 -28.52 6.27 18.17
N ASN A 8 -28.56 6.58 19.46
CA ASN A 8 -27.87 5.79 20.46
C ASN A 8 -28.63 4.49 20.75
N THR A 9 -28.05 3.36 20.37
CA THR A 9 -28.65 2.02 20.57
C THR A 9 -28.26 1.36 21.89
N ASN A 10 -27.37 1.97 22.68
CA ASN A 10 -26.96 1.39 23.97
C ASN A 10 -28.09 1.53 25.01
N PRO A 11 -28.67 0.41 25.50
CA PRO A 11 -29.81 0.45 26.42
C PRO A 11 -29.48 0.96 27.82
N THR A 12 -28.21 0.91 28.25
CA THR A 12 -27.81 1.37 29.59
C THR A 12 -27.43 2.85 29.61
N SER A 13 -27.49 3.54 28.47
CA SER A 13 -27.11 4.94 28.35
C SER A 13 -28.28 5.86 28.71
N THR A 14 -27.99 7.01 29.33
CA THR A 14 -29.01 8.04 29.65
C THR A 14 -29.66 8.64 28.41
N SER A 15 -28.99 8.56 27.25
CA SER A 15 -29.52 8.99 25.95
C SER A 15 -29.97 7.82 25.07
N ALA A 16 -30.28 6.66 25.66
CA ALA A 16 -30.78 5.49 24.93
C ALA A 16 -32.00 5.84 24.06
N GLY A 17 -31.95 5.47 22.78
CA GLY A 17 -33.01 5.72 21.82
C GLY A 17 -33.10 7.15 21.27
N GLN A 18 -32.31 8.10 21.78
CA GLN A 18 -32.25 9.49 21.31
C GLN A 18 -31.21 9.67 20.18
N GLU A 19 -31.36 10.73 19.39
CA GLU A 19 -30.37 11.15 18.40
C GLU A 19 -29.22 11.93 19.05
N VAL A 20 -27.99 11.52 18.76
CA VAL A 20 -26.77 12.14 19.28
C VAL A 20 -25.93 12.65 18.12
N ARG A 21 -25.40 13.87 18.24
CA ARG A 21 -24.43 14.44 17.29
C ARG A 21 -23.04 13.85 17.56
N LYS A 22 -22.47 13.15 16.58
CA LYS A 22 -21.09 12.63 16.64
C LYS A 22 -20.23 13.31 15.58
N ALA A 23 -19.04 13.76 15.97
CA ALA A 23 -18.05 14.28 15.04
C ALA A 23 -17.42 13.12 14.26
N VAL A 24 -17.25 13.30 12.94
CA VAL A 24 -16.66 12.30 12.05
C VAL A 24 -15.66 12.93 11.09
N THR A 25 -14.65 12.16 10.75
CA THR A 25 -13.66 12.52 9.74
C THR A 25 -13.96 11.74 8.46
N VAL A 26 -13.98 12.43 7.32
CA VAL A 26 -14.11 11.80 6.00
C VAL A 26 -12.70 11.61 5.48
N VAL A 27 -12.35 10.37 5.17
CA VAL A 27 -11.07 9.98 4.58
C VAL A 27 -11.37 9.50 3.17
N GLU A 28 -10.72 10.09 2.17
CA GLU A 28 -10.85 9.68 0.77
C GLU A 28 -9.87 8.52 0.50
N THR A 29 -10.37 7.42 -0.03
CA THR A 29 -9.62 6.17 -0.19
C THR A 29 -9.67 5.72 -1.65
N PRO A 30 -8.77 6.23 -2.51
CA PRO A 30 -8.70 5.75 -3.89
C PRO A 30 -8.28 4.27 -3.93
N PRO A 31 -8.69 3.49 -4.96
CA PRO A 31 -8.26 2.11 -5.12
C PRO A 31 -6.73 2.00 -5.16
N MET A 32 -6.19 0.99 -4.49
CA MET A 32 -4.75 0.71 -4.47
C MET A 32 -4.42 -0.38 -5.47
N LYS A 33 -3.27 -0.26 -6.15
CA LYS A 33 -2.83 -1.23 -7.15
C LYS A 33 -1.84 -2.23 -6.55
N ILE A 34 -2.04 -3.53 -6.76
CA ILE A 34 -1.11 -4.56 -6.29
C ILE A 34 0.08 -4.65 -7.24
N LEU A 35 1.26 -4.34 -6.72
CA LEU A 35 2.51 -4.33 -7.50
C LEU A 35 3.27 -5.64 -7.39
N GLY A 36 3.13 -6.34 -6.27
CA GLY A 36 3.99 -7.47 -5.97
C GLY A 36 3.55 -8.23 -4.74
N VAL A 37 4.19 -9.37 -4.54
CA VAL A 37 4.02 -10.25 -3.39
C VAL A 37 5.39 -10.51 -2.79
N ARG A 38 5.48 -10.48 -1.47
CA ARG A 38 6.69 -10.71 -0.71
C ARG A 38 6.46 -11.79 0.34
N GLY A 39 7.32 -12.78 0.34
CA GLY A 39 7.32 -13.86 1.34
C GLY A 39 8.36 -13.62 2.43
N TYR A 40 8.02 -13.94 3.67
CA TYR A 40 8.89 -13.86 4.83
C TYR A 40 9.11 -15.22 5.48
N VAL A 41 10.34 -15.46 5.92
CA VAL A 41 10.79 -16.62 6.68
C VAL A 41 11.27 -16.14 8.04
N MET A 42 11.14 -16.96 9.07
CA MET A 42 11.65 -16.67 10.41
C MET A 42 13.08 -17.20 10.52
N ASP A 43 14.01 -16.27 10.64
CA ASP A 43 15.36 -16.57 11.10
C ASP A 43 15.41 -16.40 12.63
N PRO A 44 16.48 -16.88 13.30
CA PRO A 44 16.69 -16.66 14.74
C PRO A 44 16.65 -15.18 15.18
N TYR A 45 16.87 -14.24 14.25
CA TYR A 45 16.86 -12.80 14.49
C TYR A 45 15.52 -12.12 14.15
N GLY A 46 14.54 -12.87 13.64
CA GLY A 46 13.23 -12.35 13.26
C GLY A 46 12.85 -12.63 11.81
N LEU A 47 11.91 -11.85 11.28
CA LEU A 47 11.38 -12.03 9.93
C LEU A 47 12.38 -11.51 8.89
N ARG A 48 12.84 -12.40 8.02
CA ARG A 48 13.67 -12.08 6.85
C ARG A 48 12.86 -12.30 5.58
N THR A 49 13.01 -11.40 4.62
CA THR A 49 12.46 -11.57 3.27
C THR A 49 13.10 -12.77 2.57
N SER A 50 12.29 -13.74 2.13
CA SER A 50 12.75 -14.85 1.27
C SER A 50 12.92 -14.38 -0.17
N GLY A 51 11.92 -13.69 -0.69
CA GLY A 51 11.90 -13.19 -2.05
C GLY A 51 10.66 -12.37 -2.34
N GLU A 52 10.60 -11.84 -3.56
CA GLU A 52 9.47 -11.06 -4.05
C GLU A 52 9.20 -11.36 -5.52
N VAL A 53 7.92 -11.32 -5.88
CA VAL A 53 7.41 -11.43 -7.24
C VAL A 53 6.68 -10.14 -7.56
N TRP A 54 6.94 -9.56 -8.73
CA TRP A 54 6.37 -8.29 -9.15
C TRP A 54 5.43 -8.48 -10.34
N CYS A 55 4.48 -7.56 -10.48
CA CYS A 55 3.65 -7.42 -11.66
C CYS A 55 4.48 -6.96 -12.86
N GLU A 56 3.90 -7.12 -14.05
CA GLU A 56 4.50 -6.64 -15.28
C GLU A 56 4.68 -5.12 -15.27
N PRO A 57 5.64 -4.60 -16.05
CA PRO A 57 5.83 -3.15 -16.20
C PRO A 57 4.59 -2.41 -16.71
N ASP A 58 3.78 -3.05 -17.54
CA ASP A 58 2.57 -2.45 -18.13
C ASP A 58 1.45 -2.27 -17.11
N ASP A 59 1.42 -3.10 -16.07
CA ASP A 59 0.43 -3.03 -15.00
C ASP A 59 0.82 -2.02 -13.90
N LEU A 60 1.89 -1.26 -14.07
CA LEU A 60 2.30 -0.28 -13.07
C LEU A 60 1.36 0.94 -13.04
N PRO A 61 1.02 1.47 -11.86
CA PRO A 61 0.19 2.67 -11.77
C PRO A 61 0.98 3.91 -12.21
N ASN A 62 0.25 4.88 -12.76
CA ASN A 62 0.84 6.15 -13.19
C ASN A 62 1.50 6.87 -12.00
N GLY A 63 2.72 7.40 -12.21
CA GLY A 63 3.43 8.17 -11.18
C GLY A 63 4.22 7.34 -10.17
N ILE A 64 4.37 6.02 -10.37
CA ILE A 64 5.25 5.17 -9.56
C ILE A 64 6.73 5.28 -9.94
N THR A 65 7.01 5.76 -11.14
CA THR A 65 8.37 5.84 -11.70
C THR A 65 9.38 6.66 -10.89
N PRO A 66 9.01 7.68 -10.08
CA PRO A 66 9.93 8.33 -9.15
C PRO A 66 10.33 7.45 -7.95
N ARG A 67 9.53 6.43 -7.61
CA ARG A 67 9.79 5.49 -6.50
C ARG A 67 10.59 4.28 -6.95
N LEU A 68 10.41 3.86 -8.20
CA LEU A 68 11.28 2.87 -8.81
C LEU A 68 12.63 3.51 -9.13
N ALA A 69 13.72 2.76 -8.96
CA ALA A 69 15.07 3.25 -9.18
C ALA A 69 15.25 3.71 -10.65
N ASN A 70 15.05 5.01 -10.92
CA ASN A 70 15.48 5.79 -12.09
C ASN A 70 15.54 5.07 -13.46
N SER A 71 14.58 4.20 -13.82
CA SER A 71 14.48 3.66 -15.18
C SER A 71 14.20 4.77 -16.20
N THR A 72 13.35 5.73 -15.82
CA THR A 72 12.76 6.65 -16.80
C THR A 72 13.58 7.89 -17.15
N ARG A 73 14.60 8.27 -16.38
CA ARG A 73 15.39 9.47 -16.74
C ARG A 73 16.37 9.15 -17.88
N GLY A 74 17.01 7.99 -17.85
CA GLY A 74 17.92 7.56 -18.92
C GLY A 74 17.19 7.27 -20.24
N GLU A 75 16.05 6.59 -20.18
CA GLU A 75 15.29 6.20 -21.38
C GLU A 75 14.56 7.37 -22.04
N ARG A 76 13.95 8.29 -21.25
CA ARG A 76 13.35 9.52 -21.79
C ARG A 76 14.38 10.47 -22.39
N ASP A 77 15.54 10.63 -21.72
CA ASP A 77 16.64 11.44 -22.25
C ASP A 77 17.11 10.88 -23.60
N ALA A 78 17.16 9.55 -23.76
CA ALA A 78 17.53 8.90 -25.02
C ALA A 78 16.49 9.10 -26.13
N SER A 79 15.17 9.03 -25.83
CA SER A 79 14.12 9.31 -26.82
C SER A 79 14.02 10.78 -27.21
N GLU A 80 14.41 11.70 -26.31
CA GLU A 80 14.43 13.16 -26.53
C GLU A 80 15.78 13.68 -27.04
N GLY A 81 16.74 12.81 -27.37
CA GLY A 81 18.05 13.18 -27.91
C GLY A 81 19.02 13.85 -26.91
N ARG A 82 18.72 13.82 -25.61
CA ARG A 82 19.60 14.31 -24.53
C ARG A 82 20.60 13.22 -24.13
N LYS A 83 21.83 13.61 -23.79
CA LYS A 83 22.82 12.66 -23.23
C LYS A 83 22.26 12.08 -21.92
N PRO A 84 22.00 10.76 -21.84
CA PRO A 84 21.46 10.17 -20.64
C PRO A 84 22.43 10.43 -19.49
N ALA A 85 21.92 10.97 -18.38
CA ALA A 85 22.73 11.20 -17.19
C ALA A 85 23.43 9.88 -16.82
N LYS A 86 24.75 9.93 -16.57
CA LYS A 86 25.69 8.81 -16.35
C LYS A 86 25.39 7.89 -15.14
N ARG A 87 24.11 7.70 -14.77
CA ARG A 87 23.59 6.75 -13.77
C ARG A 87 22.66 5.69 -14.37
N ALA A 88 22.52 5.60 -15.70
CA ALA A 88 21.66 4.61 -16.36
C ALA A 88 22.25 3.18 -16.40
N GLY A 89 23.46 2.96 -15.88
CA GLY A 89 24.26 1.76 -16.19
C GLY A 89 24.16 0.57 -15.22
N ARG A 90 23.22 0.53 -14.27
CA ARG A 90 23.11 -0.63 -13.37
C ARG A 90 21.69 -0.92 -12.90
N ILE A 91 20.72 -0.73 -13.79
CA ILE A 91 19.34 -1.16 -13.54
C ILE A 91 19.17 -2.48 -14.29
N PRO A 92 18.88 -3.60 -13.59
CA PRO A 92 18.53 -4.85 -14.24
C PRO A 92 17.37 -4.57 -15.20
N LYS A 93 17.54 -4.92 -16.49
CA LYS A 93 16.41 -4.90 -17.41
C LYS A 93 15.42 -5.94 -16.90
N ARG A 94 14.21 -5.49 -16.54
CA ARG A 94 13.14 -6.42 -16.18
C ARG A 94 12.81 -7.23 -17.43
N THR A 95 13.00 -8.55 -17.35
CA THR A 95 12.53 -9.46 -18.39
C THR A 95 11.01 -9.32 -18.50
N SER A 96 10.51 -9.26 -19.73
CA SER A 96 9.08 -9.27 -20.01
C SER A 96 8.49 -10.64 -19.68
N GLY A 97 7.42 -10.68 -18.89
CA GLY A 97 6.72 -11.91 -18.52
C GLY A 97 6.89 -12.29 -17.06
N PHE A 98 5.86 -12.97 -16.53
CA PHE A 98 5.75 -13.27 -15.12
C PHE A 98 6.97 -14.06 -14.66
N ASN A 99 7.60 -13.61 -13.58
CA ASN A 99 8.80 -14.26 -13.06
C ASN A 99 8.43 -15.57 -12.33
N GLN A 100 8.15 -16.61 -13.11
CA GLN A 100 7.74 -17.92 -12.61
C GLN A 100 8.82 -18.53 -11.71
N ALA A 101 10.11 -18.35 -12.03
CA ALA A 101 11.20 -18.85 -11.21
C ALA A 101 11.21 -18.24 -9.80
N ALA A 102 10.91 -16.94 -9.67
CA ALA A 102 10.80 -16.30 -8.36
C ALA A 102 9.55 -16.77 -7.59
N TYR A 103 8.45 -17.03 -8.30
CA TYR A 103 7.25 -17.59 -7.68
C TYR A 103 7.46 -19.02 -7.18
N ASP A 104 8.11 -19.86 -7.98
CA ASP A 104 8.42 -21.24 -7.61
C ASP A 104 9.40 -21.28 -6.42
N ALA A 105 10.35 -20.34 -6.35
CA ALA A 105 11.24 -20.19 -5.20
C ALA A 105 10.50 -19.79 -3.90
N LEU A 106 9.47 -18.95 -4.02
CA LEU A 106 8.61 -18.62 -2.88
C LEU A 106 7.77 -19.82 -2.43
N LEU A 107 7.21 -20.59 -3.36
CA LEU A 107 6.47 -21.82 -3.06
C LEU A 107 7.34 -22.89 -2.40
N ALA A 108 8.59 -23.00 -2.81
CA ALA A 108 9.55 -23.94 -2.23
C ALA A 108 10.07 -23.51 -0.84
N SER A 109 9.88 -22.25 -0.47
CA SER A 109 10.32 -21.72 0.82
C SER A 109 9.31 -22.00 1.93
N GLU A 110 9.78 -22.31 3.13
CA GLU A 110 8.92 -22.39 4.33
C GLU A 110 8.54 -20.99 4.83
N LEU A 111 7.59 -20.38 4.14
CA LEU A 111 7.11 -19.03 4.44
C LEU A 111 6.16 -19.01 5.64
N ILE A 112 6.39 -18.07 6.54
CA ILE A 112 5.56 -17.84 7.73
C ILE A 112 4.57 -16.70 7.50
N GLU A 113 4.97 -15.70 6.70
CA GLU A 113 4.13 -14.55 6.41
C GLU A 113 4.24 -14.16 4.93
N VAL A 114 3.11 -13.76 4.34
CA VAL A 114 3.02 -13.31 2.96
C VAL A 114 2.38 -11.93 2.97
N ARG A 115 3.06 -10.96 2.38
CA ARG A 115 2.57 -9.59 2.25
C ARG A 115 2.45 -9.22 0.79
N ILE A 116 1.42 -8.45 0.45
CA ILE A 116 1.34 -7.78 -0.84
C ILE A 116 2.02 -6.43 -0.75
N ILE A 117 2.66 -6.01 -1.84
CA ILE A 117 3.19 -4.68 -2.03
C ILE A 117 2.14 -3.92 -2.85
N ALA A 118 1.52 -2.93 -2.23
CA ALA A 118 0.47 -2.12 -2.85
C ALA A 118 0.94 -0.67 -3.03
N ALA A 119 0.43 -0.01 -4.07
CA ALA A 119 0.64 1.41 -4.30
C ALA A 119 -0.66 2.20 -4.30
N THR A 120 -0.62 3.38 -3.71
CA THR A 120 -1.70 4.36 -3.79
C THR A 120 -1.76 5.02 -5.16
N GLN A 121 -2.95 5.51 -5.54
CA GLN A 121 -3.19 6.20 -6.80
C GLN A 121 -3.59 7.67 -6.56
N PRO A 122 -2.64 8.56 -6.20
CA PRO A 122 -2.97 9.92 -5.78
C PRO A 122 -3.51 10.79 -6.93
N GLN A 123 -3.34 10.38 -8.19
CA GLN A 123 -3.86 11.11 -9.35
C GLN A 123 -5.40 11.06 -9.45
N LEU A 124 -6.03 10.06 -8.81
CA LEU A 124 -7.48 9.94 -8.76
C LEU A 124 -8.10 10.88 -7.72
N VAL A 125 -7.28 11.43 -6.83
CA VAL A 125 -7.70 12.25 -5.70
C VAL A 125 -7.40 13.71 -5.99
N SER A 126 -8.42 14.57 -5.91
CA SER A 126 -8.27 16.01 -6.13
C SER A 126 -7.71 16.75 -4.91
N GLY A 127 -7.80 16.14 -3.71
CA GLY A 127 -7.40 16.77 -2.45
C GLY A 127 -5.90 16.85 -2.19
N THR A 128 -5.07 16.17 -3.00
CA THR A 128 -3.61 16.11 -2.80
C THR A 128 -2.87 16.56 -4.06
N SER A 129 -1.87 17.43 -3.92
CA SER A 129 -1.06 17.91 -5.05
C SER A 129 0.03 16.93 -5.50
N SER A 130 0.32 15.91 -4.69
CA SER A 130 1.28 14.87 -5.02
C SER A 130 0.76 14.01 -6.17
N LYS A 131 1.63 13.74 -7.15
CA LYS A 131 1.38 12.80 -8.25
C LYS A 131 2.18 11.51 -8.11
N THR A 132 2.93 11.37 -7.02
CA THR A 132 3.82 10.25 -6.75
C THR A 132 3.11 9.25 -5.87
N ALA A 133 2.99 8.02 -6.35
CA ALA A 133 2.41 6.92 -5.59
C ALA A 133 3.22 6.63 -4.31
N GLU A 134 2.51 6.33 -3.21
CA GLU A 134 3.10 5.78 -1.99
C GLU A 134 3.02 4.26 -2.04
N ILE A 135 4.10 3.57 -1.64
CA ILE A 135 4.19 2.11 -1.64
C ILE A 135 4.17 1.63 -0.19
N MET A 136 3.36 0.62 0.09
CA MET A 136 3.29 -0.02 1.41
C MET A 136 3.10 -1.53 1.29
N GLU A 137 3.45 -2.23 2.35
CA GLU A 137 3.20 -3.67 2.47
C GLU A 137 1.94 -3.91 3.29
N LEU A 138 1.08 -4.81 2.81
CA LEU A 138 -0.12 -5.23 3.50
C LEU A 138 -0.03 -6.74 3.73
N ASN A 139 -0.19 -7.17 4.99
CA ASN A 139 -0.14 -8.59 5.32
C ASN A 139 -1.42 -9.30 4.87
N LEU A 140 -1.28 -10.49 4.28
CA LEU A 140 -2.41 -11.36 3.96
C LEU A 140 -2.73 -12.28 5.14
N VAL A 141 -3.99 -12.27 5.55
CA VAL A 141 -4.51 -13.03 6.69
C VAL A 141 -5.50 -14.09 6.19
N GLY A 142 -5.60 -15.22 6.90
CA GLY A 142 -6.47 -16.34 6.55
C GLY A 142 -5.80 -17.38 5.63
N GLY A 143 -6.33 -18.60 5.63
CA GLY A 143 -5.85 -19.69 4.77
C GLY A 143 -4.42 -20.17 5.05
N THR A 144 -3.93 -21.06 4.20
CA THR A 144 -2.54 -21.53 4.20
C THR A 144 -1.62 -20.57 3.44
N THR A 145 -0.31 -20.66 3.66
CA THR A 145 0.65 -19.80 2.96
C THR A 145 0.59 -19.99 1.44
N SER A 146 0.33 -21.21 0.96
CA SER A 146 0.16 -21.51 -0.46
C SER A 146 -1.09 -20.82 -1.04
N GLU A 147 -2.23 -20.90 -0.35
CA GLU A 147 -3.46 -20.21 -0.76
C GLU A 147 -3.27 -18.69 -0.83
N LYS A 148 -2.54 -18.12 0.13
CA LYS A 148 -2.20 -16.68 0.10
C LYS A 148 -1.37 -16.31 -1.12
N LEU A 149 -0.38 -17.13 -1.49
CA LEU A 149 0.44 -16.89 -2.67
C LEU A 149 -0.36 -17.02 -3.97
N GLU A 150 -1.25 -18.00 -4.06
CA GLU A 150 -2.14 -18.20 -5.21
C GLU A 150 -3.09 -17.02 -5.38
N TRP A 151 -3.78 -16.63 -4.30
CA TRP A 151 -4.64 -15.44 -4.30
C TRP A 151 -3.88 -14.19 -4.73
N ALA A 152 -2.67 -14.01 -4.19
CA ALA A 152 -1.87 -12.84 -4.49
C ALA A 152 -1.39 -12.85 -5.95
N ARG A 153 -1.08 -14.02 -6.51
CA ARG A 153 -0.73 -14.19 -7.94
C ARG A 153 -1.89 -13.81 -8.85
N GLU A 154 -3.11 -14.24 -8.53
CA GLU A 154 -4.30 -13.93 -9.32
C GLU A 154 -4.63 -12.43 -9.34
N ARG A 155 -4.36 -11.73 -8.24
CA ARG A 155 -4.62 -10.29 -8.09
C ARG A 155 -3.43 -9.39 -8.42
N LEU A 156 -2.31 -9.93 -8.91
CA LEU A 156 -1.18 -9.10 -9.34
C LEU A 156 -1.60 -8.17 -10.48
N GLY A 157 -1.28 -6.88 -10.35
CA GLY A 157 -1.67 -5.86 -11.32
C GLY A 157 -3.13 -5.40 -11.23
N SER A 158 -3.97 -6.05 -10.40
CA SER A 158 -5.34 -5.60 -10.16
C SER A 158 -5.40 -4.51 -9.09
N GLU A 159 -6.58 -3.90 -8.96
CA GLU A 159 -6.88 -2.92 -7.92
C GLU A 159 -7.57 -3.59 -6.72
N ILE A 160 -7.37 -3.01 -5.53
CA ILE A 160 -8.07 -3.33 -4.28
C ILE A 160 -8.77 -2.06 -3.82
N THR A 161 -10.04 -2.19 -3.45
CA THR A 161 -10.87 -1.12 -2.90
C THR A 161 -11.04 -1.28 -1.38
N ILE A 162 -11.63 -0.27 -0.72
CA ILE A 162 -11.90 -0.30 0.72
C ILE A 162 -12.92 -1.39 1.08
N ASP A 163 -13.90 -1.60 0.21
CA ASP A 163 -15.01 -2.55 0.41
C ASP A 163 -14.53 -4.01 0.32
N ASP A 164 -13.38 -4.25 -0.32
CA ASP A 164 -12.73 -5.57 -0.36
C ASP A 164 -12.08 -5.94 0.99
N VAL A 165 -11.85 -4.97 1.87
CA VAL A 165 -11.03 -5.15 3.09
C VAL A 165 -11.85 -4.95 4.37
N TRP A 166 -12.77 -4.00 4.39
CA TRP A 166 -13.54 -3.64 5.59
C TRP A 166 -15.05 -3.68 5.36
N GLU A 167 -15.76 -3.91 6.45
CA GLU A 167 -17.23 -3.83 6.50
C GLU A 167 -17.66 -2.67 7.41
N ASP A 168 -18.88 -2.18 7.19
CA ASP A 168 -19.46 -1.11 7.99
C ASP A 168 -19.58 -1.49 9.47
N GLY A 169 -19.12 -0.60 10.35
CA GLY A 169 -19.22 -0.77 11.81
C GLY A 169 -18.06 -1.52 12.45
N GLN A 170 -17.06 -1.96 11.67
CA GLN A 170 -15.82 -2.51 12.21
C GLN A 170 -14.99 -1.43 12.92
N GLU A 171 -14.32 -1.81 14.01
CA GLU A 171 -13.33 -0.97 14.66
C GLU A 171 -12.00 -1.06 13.91
N ILE A 172 -11.38 0.09 13.62
CA ILE A 172 -10.14 0.18 12.86
C ILE A 172 -9.08 1.00 13.60
N ASP A 173 -7.83 0.62 13.41
CA ASP A 173 -6.68 1.40 13.87
C ASP A 173 -6.27 2.43 12.81
N VAL A 174 -6.09 3.68 13.24
CA VAL A 174 -5.63 4.77 12.37
C VAL A 174 -4.19 5.12 12.67
N ILE A 175 -3.29 4.74 11.76
CA ILE A 175 -1.86 5.04 11.86
C ILE A 175 -1.54 6.26 10.98
N GLY A 176 -0.91 7.28 11.57
CA GLY A 176 -0.56 8.48 10.84
C GLY A 176 0.41 9.38 11.58
N ILE A 177 0.93 10.38 10.86
CA ILE A 177 1.84 11.39 11.42
C ILE A 177 1.00 12.57 11.91
N THR A 178 1.19 12.93 13.19
CA THR A 178 0.49 14.09 13.77
C THR A 178 0.93 15.41 13.12
N LYS A 179 0.07 16.43 13.19
CA LYS A 179 0.39 17.76 12.65
C LYS A 179 1.61 18.35 13.36
N GLY A 180 2.70 18.54 12.62
CA GLY A 180 3.90 19.20 13.11
C GLY A 180 3.63 20.63 13.59
N LYS A 181 4.12 20.98 14.78
CA LYS A 181 3.98 22.31 15.39
C LYS A 181 5.31 23.09 15.46
N GLY A 182 6.41 22.54 14.96
CA GLY A 182 7.74 23.17 15.03
C GLY A 182 8.28 23.29 16.46
N PHE A 183 9.20 24.23 16.69
CA PHE A 183 9.71 24.53 18.03
C PHE A 183 8.61 25.13 18.91
N GLN A 184 8.41 24.58 20.11
CA GLN A 184 7.38 25.00 21.06
C GLN A 184 7.99 25.16 22.45
N GLY A 185 7.52 26.17 23.19
CA GLY A 185 7.87 26.38 24.60
C GLY A 185 7.33 25.26 25.51
N SER A 186 7.84 25.19 26.74
CA SER A 186 7.53 24.11 27.69
C SER A 186 6.03 23.89 27.89
N VAL A 187 5.27 24.96 28.15
CA VAL A 187 3.82 24.92 28.45
C VAL A 187 2.96 24.38 27.30
N LYS A 188 3.40 24.51 26.06
CA LYS A 188 2.63 24.04 24.89
C LYS A 188 3.11 22.68 24.37
N ARG A 189 4.32 22.28 24.76
CA ARG A 189 4.93 21.01 24.38
C ARG A 189 4.58 19.90 25.35
N TRP A 190 4.52 20.24 26.63
CA TRP A 190 4.22 19.37 27.77
C TRP A 190 2.94 19.85 28.43
#